data_AF-R5MWC7-F1
#
_entry.id   AF-R5MWC7-F1
#
_cell.length_a   1.000
_cell.length_b   1.000
_cell.length_c   1.000
_cell.angle_alpha   90.00
_cell.angle_beta   90.00
_cell.angle_gamma   90.00
#
_symmetry.space_group_name_H-M   'P 1'
#
loop_
_entity.id
_entity.type
_entity.pdbx_description
1 polymer ?
#
loop_
_entity_poly.entity_id
_entity_poly.type
_entity_poly.pdbx_seq_one_letter_code
_entity_poly.pdbx_strand_id
1 'polypeptide(L)'
;MKRNIPLMFALSCCSLIACTTDTNMPESPKDYVSFFPSGAQTRASDTKFENSDQIGVFAMKDDGYITAGQINYTNYANNIPYQYIENSKFTPMGNGIELPSDGSKLYYYAIYPYSSKTSSNFTFEVWTDQTAYNHYTTSDLMIAYTTSSSDEENINLSFSHCLSRVIISPKGFNEVYSFTLKDMYYKANVNLNNKTFTKTGNKATINMCANGTNSFKAIMPPQTITDGMMFGYMECSEGNYNITASGNIELQAGKQTEIFVYANESRGQKHYIAVQKL
;
A
#
# COMPACT_ATOMS: atom_id res chain seq x y z
N MET A 1 -1.86 -93.26 15.84
CA MET A 1 -0.88 -92.15 15.82
C MET A 1 -1.25 -91.26 14.64
N LYS A 2 -1.63 -90.00 14.93
CA LYS A 2 -2.06 -88.95 13.98
C LYS A 2 -3.39 -89.21 13.24
N ARG A 3 -4.08 -88.10 12.95
CA ARG A 3 -5.50 -87.84 13.25
C ARG A 3 -6.24 -87.42 11.98
N ASN A 4 -7.52 -87.79 11.91
CA ASN A 4 -8.43 -87.69 10.76
C ASN A 4 -8.86 -86.25 10.40
N ILE A 5 -9.03 -86.08 9.07
CA ILE A 5 -9.95 -85.25 8.23
C ILE A 5 -11.36 -85.03 8.89
N PRO A 6 -12.27 -84.05 8.55
CA PRO A 6 -12.42 -83.17 7.37
C PRO A 6 -12.87 -81.69 7.60
N LEU A 7 -12.95 -81.00 6.46
CA LEU A 7 -13.71 -79.79 6.07
C LEU A 7 -15.25 -79.91 6.26
N MET A 8 -15.94 -78.92 6.87
CA MET A 8 -17.15 -78.24 6.32
C MET A 8 -17.81 -77.21 7.26
N PHE A 9 -18.52 -76.26 6.61
CA PHE A 9 -19.18 -75.03 7.04
C PHE A 9 -20.18 -75.08 8.22
N ALA A 10 -20.23 -74.00 9.00
CA ALA A 10 -21.44 -73.53 9.67
C ALA A 10 -21.47 -71.99 9.76
N LEU A 11 -22.59 -71.44 9.30
CA LEU A 11 -22.99 -70.03 9.23
C LEU A 11 -23.61 -69.59 10.57
N SER A 12 -23.19 -68.47 11.20
CA SER A 12 -24.10 -67.67 12.06
C SER A 12 -23.52 -66.34 12.57
N CYS A 13 -24.26 -65.27 12.27
CA CYS A 13 -24.56 -64.04 13.03
C CYS A 13 -23.46 -63.13 13.66
N CYS A 14 -23.35 -61.95 13.03
CA CYS A 14 -23.39 -60.60 13.61
C CYS A 14 -22.89 -60.36 15.06
N SER A 15 -21.80 -59.61 15.16
CA SER A 15 -21.74 -58.43 16.05
C SER A 15 -20.60 -57.51 15.58
N LEU A 16 -20.93 -56.58 14.70
CA LEU A 16 -20.11 -55.39 14.46
C LEU A 16 -20.28 -54.50 15.70
N ILE A 17 -19.28 -54.48 16.59
CA ILE A 17 -19.14 -53.38 17.54
C ILE A 17 -18.60 -52.21 16.71
N ALA A 18 -19.53 -51.34 16.29
CA ALA A 18 -19.21 -50.04 15.74
C ALA A 18 -18.64 -49.17 16.86
N CYS A 19 -17.31 -49.05 16.93
CA CYS A 19 -16.68 -47.92 17.61
C CYS A 19 -16.82 -46.69 16.71
N THR A 20 -17.86 -45.89 16.92
CA THR A 20 -17.87 -44.49 16.47
C THR A 20 -16.97 -43.71 17.42
N THR A 21 -15.67 -43.68 17.12
CA THR A 21 -14.90 -42.51 17.53
C THR A 21 -15.17 -41.47 16.46
N ASP A 22 -15.94 -40.44 16.81
CA ASP A 22 -15.87 -39.13 16.15
C ASP A 22 -14.42 -38.64 16.31
N THR A 23 -13.55 -39.16 15.46
CA THR A 23 -12.24 -38.58 15.21
C THR A 23 -12.55 -37.27 14.53
N ASN A 24 -12.29 -36.17 15.25
CA ASN A 24 -11.96 -34.88 14.67
C ASN A 24 -11.08 -35.15 13.45
N MET A 25 -11.67 -35.21 12.25
CA MET A 25 -10.90 -35.08 11.04
C MET A 25 -10.19 -33.73 11.20
N PRO A 26 -8.86 -33.66 11.00
CA PRO A 26 -8.24 -32.36 10.86
C PRO A 26 -9.03 -31.65 9.77
N GLU A 27 -9.64 -30.51 10.12
CA GLU A 27 -10.25 -29.61 9.16
C GLU A 27 -9.19 -29.42 8.08
N SER A 28 -9.54 -29.70 6.82
CA SER A 28 -8.64 -29.45 5.70
C SER A 28 -8.10 -28.02 5.86
N PRO A 29 -6.79 -27.76 5.67
CA PRO A 29 -6.30 -26.39 5.71
C PRO A 29 -7.22 -25.53 4.85
N LYS A 30 -7.77 -24.48 5.46
CA LYS A 30 -8.62 -23.54 4.73
C LYS A 30 -7.74 -22.80 3.74
N ASP A 31 -7.96 -23.05 2.46
CA ASP A 31 -7.24 -22.38 1.39
C ASP A 31 -7.83 -20.97 1.22
N TYR A 32 -7.16 -20.01 1.87
CA TYR A 32 -7.49 -18.60 1.75
C TYR A 32 -6.86 -18.00 0.50
N VAL A 33 -7.55 -17.05 -0.12
CA VAL A 33 -7.04 -16.28 -1.25
C VAL A 33 -5.74 -15.56 -0.85
N SER A 34 -4.69 -15.71 -1.65
CA SER A 34 -3.40 -15.03 -1.55
C SER A 34 -3.25 -13.98 -2.65
N PHE A 35 -2.51 -12.91 -2.37
CA PHE A 35 -2.33 -11.80 -3.31
C PHE A 35 -0.88 -11.59 -3.71
N PHE A 36 -0.65 -11.39 -5.01
CA PHE A 36 0.67 -11.18 -5.58
C PHE A 36 0.73 -9.76 -6.14
N PRO A 37 1.65 -8.90 -5.68
CA PRO A 37 1.80 -7.59 -6.28
C PRO A 37 2.30 -7.72 -7.72
N SER A 38 1.50 -7.27 -8.69
CA SER A 38 1.86 -7.26 -10.10
C SER A 38 2.50 -5.93 -10.49
N GLY A 39 3.80 -5.99 -10.76
CA GLY A 39 4.64 -4.87 -11.20
C GLY A 39 6.03 -5.41 -11.51
N ALA A 40 6.59 -5.01 -12.64
CA ALA A 40 7.83 -5.56 -13.14
C ALA A 40 8.96 -5.38 -12.10
N GLN A 41 9.72 -6.44 -11.84
CA GLN A 41 11.07 -6.37 -11.29
C GLN A 41 12.05 -5.63 -12.26
N THR A 42 11.58 -4.61 -12.99
CA THR A 42 12.43 -3.64 -13.66
C THR A 42 12.82 -2.61 -12.60
N ARG A 43 14.12 -2.34 -12.50
CA ARG A 43 14.83 -1.63 -11.43
C ARG A 43 14.40 -0.17 -11.13
N ALA A 44 13.20 0.27 -11.50
CA ALA A 44 12.79 1.68 -11.46
C ALA A 44 11.34 1.97 -11.01
N SER A 45 10.53 0.99 -10.60
CA SER A 45 9.27 1.27 -9.88
C SER A 45 9.46 1.04 -8.38
N ASP A 46 9.29 2.08 -7.56
CA ASP A 46 9.37 2.04 -6.09
C ASP A 46 8.25 1.20 -5.41
N THR A 47 7.52 0.38 -6.16
CA THR A 47 6.55 -0.59 -5.63
C THR A 47 7.24 -1.86 -5.11
N LYS A 48 8.29 -1.70 -4.32
CA LYS A 48 8.98 -2.82 -3.67
C LYS A 48 8.42 -2.98 -2.26
N PHE A 49 7.50 -3.93 -2.10
CA PHE A 49 7.09 -4.37 -0.77
C PHE A 49 8.22 -5.12 -0.06
N GLU A 50 8.29 -4.96 1.25
CA GLU A 50 9.22 -5.63 2.14
C GLU A 50 8.47 -6.58 3.07
N ASN A 51 9.15 -7.61 3.55
CA ASN A 51 8.54 -8.52 4.53
C ASN A 51 8.00 -7.72 5.71
N SER A 52 6.78 -8.04 6.11
CA SER A 52 5.99 -7.33 7.13
C SER A 52 5.20 -6.12 6.66
N ASP A 53 5.31 -5.68 5.41
CA ASP A 53 4.35 -4.75 4.83
C ASP A 53 2.94 -5.35 4.88
N GLN A 54 1.96 -4.53 5.22
CA GLN A 54 0.59 -5.00 5.44
C GLN A 54 -0.39 -4.25 4.54
N ILE A 55 -1.38 -4.98 4.03
CA ILE A 55 -2.50 -4.43 3.26
C ILE A 55 -3.82 -4.84 3.89
N GLY A 56 -4.83 -3.98 3.70
CA GLY A 56 -6.22 -4.32 3.97
C GLY A 56 -6.92 -4.70 2.67
N VAL A 57 -7.63 -5.84 2.65
CA VAL A 57 -8.31 -6.33 1.45
C VAL A 57 -9.83 -6.40 1.66
N PHE A 58 -10.56 -5.75 0.77
CA PHE A 58 -11.99 -5.89 0.60
C PHE A 58 -12.27 -6.84 -0.55
N ALA A 59 -13.35 -7.61 -0.45
CA ALA A 59 -13.88 -8.38 -1.55
C ALA A 59 -15.35 -8.08 -1.76
N MET A 60 -15.78 -8.11 -3.02
CA MET A 60 -17.17 -7.90 -3.42
C MET A 60 -17.58 -9.07 -4.30
N LYS A 61 -18.75 -9.65 -4.04
CA LYS A 61 -19.29 -10.75 -4.84
C LYS A 61 -19.72 -10.22 -6.21
N ASP A 62 -19.41 -10.96 -7.27
CA ASP A 62 -19.93 -10.68 -8.61
C ASP A 62 -21.44 -10.95 -8.63
N ASP A 63 -22.21 -9.96 -9.06
CA ASP A 63 -23.67 -10.01 -9.19
C ASP A 63 -24.12 -10.27 -10.64
N GLY A 64 -23.16 -10.48 -11.55
CA GLY A 64 -23.41 -10.76 -12.97
C GLY A 64 -23.52 -9.51 -13.85
N TYR A 65 -23.40 -8.30 -13.31
CA TYR A 65 -23.52 -7.04 -14.07
C TYR A 65 -22.18 -6.42 -14.53
N ILE A 66 -21.06 -7.16 -14.44
CA ILE A 66 -19.71 -6.70 -14.83
C ILE A 66 -19.34 -5.35 -14.18
N THR A 67 -19.75 -5.16 -12.93
CA THR A 67 -19.37 -3.99 -12.14
C THR A 67 -18.76 -4.45 -10.84
N ALA A 68 -17.53 -4.00 -10.55
CA ALA A 68 -16.97 -4.14 -9.22
C ALA A 68 -17.90 -3.42 -8.23
N GLY A 69 -18.35 -4.15 -7.20
CA GLY A 69 -19.20 -3.60 -6.15
C GLY A 69 -18.55 -2.44 -5.39
N GLN A 70 -19.32 -1.78 -4.52
CA GLN A 70 -18.85 -0.61 -3.77
C GLN A 70 -18.47 -0.95 -2.33
N ILE A 71 -17.31 -0.43 -1.89
CA ILE A 71 -16.85 -0.60 -0.51
C ILE A 71 -17.89 0.03 0.45
N ASN A 72 -18.28 -0.74 1.47
CA ASN A 72 -19.34 -0.49 2.46
C ASN A 72 -20.78 -0.71 2.00
N TYR A 73 -21.01 -1.16 0.76
CA TYR A 73 -22.36 -1.43 0.26
C TYR A 73 -22.55 -2.90 -0.12
N THR A 74 -21.58 -3.50 -0.81
CA THR A 74 -21.70 -4.85 -1.40
C THR A 74 -20.55 -5.77 -0.97
N ASN A 75 -20.02 -5.54 0.24
CA ASN A 75 -18.83 -6.23 0.70
C ASN A 75 -19.15 -7.69 1.05
N TYR A 76 -18.42 -8.60 0.42
CA TYR A 76 -18.29 -10.01 0.83
C TYR A 76 -17.28 -10.14 1.97
N ALA A 77 -16.17 -9.41 1.89
CA ALA A 77 -15.17 -9.31 2.95
C ALA A 77 -14.81 -7.85 3.23
N ASN A 78 -14.52 -7.54 4.50
CA ASN A 78 -14.30 -6.18 4.98
C ASN A 78 -12.89 -6.01 5.53
N ASN A 79 -12.01 -5.36 4.76
CA ASN A 79 -10.69 -4.90 5.20
C ASN A 79 -9.86 -5.99 5.92
N ILE A 80 -9.82 -7.19 5.35
CA ILE A 80 -9.10 -8.33 5.94
C ILE A 80 -7.59 -8.03 5.90
N PRO A 81 -6.85 -8.19 7.01
CA PRO A 81 -5.43 -7.89 7.06
C PRO A 81 -4.59 -9.00 6.43
N TYR A 82 -3.71 -8.60 5.54
CA TYR A 82 -2.72 -9.46 4.90
C TYR A 82 -1.31 -8.90 5.10
N GLN A 83 -0.32 -9.78 5.19
CA GLN A 83 1.07 -9.43 5.36
C GLN A 83 1.91 -9.98 4.21
N TYR A 84 2.83 -9.15 3.70
CA TYR A 84 3.82 -9.57 2.72
C TYR A 84 4.86 -10.46 3.39
N ILE A 85 4.98 -11.69 2.88
CA ILE A 85 5.92 -12.69 3.39
C ILE A 85 6.77 -13.26 2.27
N GLU A 86 7.94 -13.77 2.65
CA GLU A 86 8.88 -14.47 1.75
C GLU A 86 9.28 -13.65 0.50
N ASN A 87 9.18 -12.33 0.58
CA ASN A 87 9.39 -11.39 -0.52
C ASN A 87 8.61 -11.76 -1.80
N SER A 88 7.42 -12.38 -1.68
CA SER A 88 6.69 -12.90 -2.84
C SER A 88 5.20 -12.57 -2.85
N LYS A 89 4.50 -12.73 -1.73
CA LYS A 89 3.03 -12.64 -1.69
C LYS A 89 2.52 -12.12 -0.37
N PHE A 90 1.31 -11.62 -0.41
CA PHE A 90 0.50 -11.28 0.75
C PHE A 90 -0.32 -12.49 1.19
N THR A 91 -0.12 -12.93 2.44
CA THR A 91 -0.89 -13.99 3.09
C THR A 91 -1.72 -13.43 4.25
N PRO A 92 -2.86 -14.05 4.59
CA PRO A 92 -3.71 -13.53 5.66
C PRO A 92 -2.99 -13.61 7.01
N MET A 93 -3.18 -12.60 7.86
CA MET A 93 -2.62 -12.57 9.22
C MET A 93 -3.45 -13.37 10.26
N GLY A 94 -4.49 -14.06 9.80
CA GLY A 94 -5.47 -14.80 10.58
C GLY A 94 -6.44 -15.51 9.63
N ASN A 95 -7.75 -15.39 9.87
CA ASN A 95 -8.73 -15.85 8.89
C ASN A 95 -8.67 -14.95 7.65
N GLY A 96 -8.41 -15.55 6.48
CA GLY A 96 -8.39 -14.86 5.20
C GLY A 96 -9.75 -14.82 4.52
N ILE A 97 -9.74 -14.36 3.27
CA ILE A 97 -10.91 -14.39 2.39
C ILE A 97 -11.01 -15.80 1.81
N GLU A 98 -12.13 -16.48 2.06
CA GLU A 98 -12.49 -17.78 1.46
C GLU A 98 -13.28 -17.55 0.17
N LEU A 99 -13.08 -18.41 -0.83
CA LEU A 99 -13.91 -18.41 -2.03
C LEU A 99 -15.37 -18.79 -1.68
N PRO A 100 -16.38 -18.18 -2.32
CA PRO A 100 -17.78 -18.51 -2.07
C PRO A 100 -18.09 -19.98 -2.39
N SER A 101 -18.77 -20.68 -1.47
CA SER A 101 -19.13 -22.10 -1.63
C SER A 101 -20.13 -22.37 -2.75
N ASP A 102 -20.84 -21.34 -3.21
CA ASP A 102 -21.76 -21.41 -4.34
C ASP A 102 -21.09 -21.21 -5.71
N GLY A 103 -19.74 -21.10 -5.73
CA GLY A 103 -18.95 -20.93 -6.95
C GLY A 103 -18.99 -19.51 -7.53
N SER A 104 -19.57 -18.54 -6.80
CA SER A 104 -19.57 -17.15 -7.25
C SER A 104 -18.17 -16.55 -7.24
N LYS A 105 -17.92 -15.63 -8.18
CA LYS A 105 -16.63 -14.94 -8.31
C LYS A 105 -16.56 -13.70 -7.42
N LEU A 106 -15.33 -13.27 -7.11
CA LEU A 106 -15.06 -12.10 -6.28
C LEU A 106 -14.24 -11.05 -7.04
N TYR A 107 -14.59 -9.77 -6.86
CA TYR A 107 -13.71 -8.64 -7.10
C TYR A 107 -12.93 -8.34 -5.83
N TYR A 108 -11.70 -7.83 -5.96
CA TYR A 108 -10.85 -7.49 -4.83
C TYR A 108 -10.41 -6.02 -4.90
N TYR A 109 -10.28 -5.41 -3.72
CA TYR A 109 -9.74 -4.06 -3.56
C TYR A 109 -8.78 -4.07 -2.37
N ALA A 110 -7.52 -3.71 -2.59
CA ALA A 110 -6.49 -3.66 -1.57
C ALA A 110 -6.02 -2.23 -1.29
N ILE A 111 -5.62 -1.97 -0.05
CA ILE A 111 -5.11 -0.69 0.42
C ILE A 111 -3.82 -0.93 1.20
N TYR A 112 -2.78 -0.20 0.86
CA TYR A 112 -1.52 -0.10 1.60
C TYR A 112 -1.32 1.34 2.10
N PRO A 113 -0.77 1.55 3.31
CA PRO A 113 -0.56 0.55 4.34
C PRO A 113 -1.89 0.12 4.99
N TYR A 114 -1.90 -1.07 5.61
CA TYR A 114 -3.04 -1.53 6.38
C TYR A 114 -3.37 -0.55 7.52
N SER A 115 -4.67 -0.29 7.69
CA SER A 115 -5.22 0.31 8.89
C SER A 115 -6.54 -0.38 9.21
N SER A 116 -6.97 -0.37 10.47
CA SER A 116 -8.25 -0.96 10.87
C SER A 116 -9.48 -0.19 10.37
N LYS A 117 -9.30 0.91 9.62
CA LYS A 117 -10.40 1.71 9.06
C LYS A 117 -11.11 0.92 7.97
N THR A 118 -12.38 0.63 8.19
CA THR A 118 -13.23 -0.15 7.25
C THR A 118 -14.03 0.73 6.29
N SER A 119 -14.05 2.05 6.49
CA SER A 119 -14.79 3.01 5.67
C SER A 119 -14.08 3.26 4.33
N SER A 120 -14.88 3.40 3.26
CA SER A 120 -14.48 3.88 1.95
C SER A 120 -14.08 5.36 1.95
N ASN A 121 -14.45 6.09 3.01
CA ASN A 121 -14.10 7.48 3.23
C ASN A 121 -13.32 7.62 4.54
N PHE A 122 -12.11 8.18 4.47
CA PHE A 122 -11.29 8.42 5.65
C PHE A 122 -10.25 9.51 5.43
N THR A 123 -9.67 10.00 6.52
CA THR A 123 -8.48 10.84 6.46
C THR A 123 -7.23 9.98 6.58
N PHE A 124 -6.31 10.13 5.63
CA PHE A 124 -4.95 9.58 5.66
C PHE A 124 -3.97 10.67 6.05
N GLU A 125 -2.96 10.33 6.83
CA GLU A 125 -1.95 11.25 7.34
C GLU A 125 -0.58 10.73 6.95
N VAL A 126 0.21 11.55 6.24
CA VAL A 126 1.62 11.25 6.01
C VAL A 126 2.41 11.64 7.25
N TRP A 127 3.52 10.96 7.50
CA TRP A 127 4.42 11.36 8.57
C TRP A 127 4.99 12.74 8.28
N THR A 128 5.01 13.60 9.30
CA THR A 128 5.71 14.89 9.24
C THR A 128 7.22 14.73 9.35
N ASP A 129 7.68 13.59 9.85
CA ASP A 129 9.09 13.19 9.81
C ASP A 129 9.25 11.92 9.00
N GLN A 130 9.68 12.07 7.74
CA GLN A 130 9.95 10.96 6.82
C GLN A 130 11.44 10.65 6.71
N THR A 131 12.29 11.15 7.62
CA THR A 131 13.73 10.85 7.59
C THR A 131 14.01 9.35 7.76
N ALA A 132 13.23 8.68 8.62
CA ALA A 132 13.25 7.24 8.77
C ALA A 132 12.54 6.54 7.59
N TYR A 133 13.18 5.51 7.04
CA TYR A 133 12.68 4.82 5.84
C TYR A 133 11.28 4.22 6.03
N ASN A 134 10.97 3.66 7.20
CA ASN A 134 9.64 3.14 7.52
C ASN A 134 8.55 4.23 7.59
N HIS A 135 8.88 5.44 8.03
CA HIS A 135 7.94 6.57 8.00
C HIS A 135 7.70 7.04 6.57
N TYR A 136 8.74 7.03 5.73
CA TYR A 136 8.62 7.31 4.32
C TYR A 136 7.72 6.29 3.60
N THR A 137 7.97 4.98 3.76
CA THR A 137 7.18 3.93 3.09
C THR A 137 5.73 3.88 3.60
N THR A 138 5.50 4.00 4.91
CA THR A 138 4.12 4.03 5.45
C THR A 138 3.37 5.35 5.18
N SER A 139 4.05 6.38 4.67
CA SER A 139 3.38 7.58 4.11
C SER A 139 2.87 7.36 2.69
N ASP A 140 3.30 6.30 2.01
CA ASP A 140 2.93 6.00 0.63
C ASP A 140 1.59 5.24 0.55
N LEU A 141 0.49 5.98 0.54
CA LEU A 141 -0.83 5.38 0.32
C LEU A 141 -0.89 4.80 -1.11
N MET A 142 -1.11 3.49 -1.21
CA MET A 142 -1.33 2.79 -2.47
C MET A 142 -2.64 2.01 -2.46
N ILE A 143 -3.26 1.88 -3.62
CA ILE A 143 -4.45 1.04 -3.83
C ILE A 143 -4.23 0.08 -4.99
N ALA A 144 -4.86 -1.09 -4.93
CA ALA A 144 -4.99 -2.00 -6.07
C ALA A 144 -6.44 -2.51 -6.13
N TYR A 145 -6.93 -2.82 -7.32
CA TYR A 145 -8.25 -3.42 -7.48
C TYR A 145 -8.31 -4.27 -8.74
N THR A 146 -9.10 -5.33 -8.71
CA THR A 146 -9.31 -6.17 -9.90
C THR A 146 -10.38 -5.55 -10.80
N THR A 147 -10.18 -5.63 -12.12
CA THR A 147 -11.16 -5.19 -13.13
C THR A 147 -12.07 -6.33 -13.59
N SER A 148 -11.76 -7.56 -13.19
CA SER A 148 -12.56 -8.75 -13.43
C SER A 148 -12.70 -9.51 -12.11
N SER A 149 -13.85 -10.16 -11.93
CA SER A 149 -14.06 -11.08 -10.83
C SER A 149 -13.31 -12.39 -11.06
N SER A 150 -12.87 -13.03 -9.98
CA SER A 150 -12.13 -14.29 -10.01
C SER A 150 -12.68 -15.28 -8.99
N ASP A 151 -12.58 -16.56 -9.34
CA ASP A 151 -12.78 -17.75 -8.50
C ASP A 151 -11.44 -18.44 -8.17
N GLU A 152 -10.32 -17.77 -8.44
CA GLU A 152 -8.97 -18.27 -8.17
C GLU A 152 -8.48 -17.91 -6.75
N GLU A 153 -7.66 -18.77 -6.17
CA GLU A 153 -7.01 -18.53 -4.87
C GLU A 153 -5.78 -17.63 -4.96
N ASN A 154 -5.22 -17.43 -6.17
CA ASN A 154 -4.02 -16.62 -6.39
C ASN A 154 -4.36 -15.41 -7.27
N ILE A 155 -4.37 -14.22 -6.66
CA ILE A 155 -4.83 -13.00 -7.32
C ILE A 155 -3.68 -12.01 -7.50
N ASN A 156 -3.47 -11.54 -8.72
CA ASN A 156 -2.50 -10.47 -9.01
C ASN A 156 -3.11 -9.09 -8.73
N LEU A 157 -2.36 -8.21 -8.07
CA LEU A 157 -2.76 -6.86 -7.69
C LEU A 157 -1.76 -5.81 -8.19
N SER A 158 -2.18 -4.95 -9.10
CA SER A 158 -1.34 -3.82 -9.54
C SER A 158 -1.61 -2.58 -8.69
N PHE A 159 -0.67 -2.28 -7.80
CA PHE A 159 -0.75 -1.12 -6.91
C PHE A 159 -0.45 0.18 -7.64
N SER A 160 -1.20 1.22 -7.28
CA SER A 160 -1.03 2.60 -7.76
C SER A 160 -0.85 3.53 -6.57
N HIS A 161 0.17 4.40 -6.65
CA HIS A 161 0.40 5.46 -5.68
C HIS A 161 -0.74 6.48 -5.73
N CYS A 162 -1.23 6.88 -4.55
CA CYS A 162 -2.39 7.77 -4.42
C CYS A 162 -2.01 9.22 -4.16
N LEU A 163 -0.81 9.44 -3.63
CA LEU A 163 -0.28 10.76 -3.25
C LEU A 163 0.82 11.19 -4.21
N SER A 164 1.40 12.37 -4.00
CA SER A 164 2.52 12.84 -4.81
C SER A 164 3.85 12.42 -4.19
N ARG A 165 4.75 11.88 -5.00
CA ARG A 165 6.15 11.71 -4.63
C ARG A 165 6.91 12.97 -5.00
N VAL A 166 7.44 13.67 -4.02
CA VAL A 166 8.25 14.88 -4.23
C VAL A 166 9.71 14.49 -4.20
N ILE A 167 10.48 14.90 -5.21
CA ILE A 167 11.94 14.78 -5.22
C ILE A 167 12.55 16.17 -5.33
N ILE A 168 13.41 16.52 -4.37
CA ILE A 168 14.21 17.74 -4.39
C ILE A 168 15.63 17.39 -4.78
N SER A 169 16.22 18.17 -5.68
CA SER A 169 17.64 18.10 -6.00
C SER A 169 18.24 19.51 -6.04
N PRO A 170 18.84 19.99 -4.95
CA PRO A 170 19.61 21.23 -4.95
C PRO A 170 20.78 21.16 -5.93
N LYS A 171 21.07 22.29 -6.58
CA LYS A 171 22.09 22.41 -7.63
C LYS A 171 23.12 23.47 -7.24
N GLY A 172 24.39 23.18 -7.52
CA GLY A 172 25.50 24.08 -7.20
C GLY A 172 25.94 24.05 -5.73
N PHE A 173 25.59 23.00 -4.99
CA PHE A 173 26.02 22.79 -3.61
C PHE A 173 26.98 21.61 -3.52
N ASN A 174 28.00 21.74 -2.68
CA ASN A 174 28.94 20.65 -2.41
C ASN A 174 28.28 19.52 -1.61
N GLU A 175 27.68 19.86 -0.47
CA GLU A 175 27.07 18.88 0.44
C GLU A 175 25.81 19.47 1.08
N VAL A 176 24.68 18.80 0.91
CA VAL A 176 23.40 19.16 1.53
C VAL A 176 23.03 18.08 2.55
N TYR A 177 22.87 18.50 3.81
CA TYR A 177 22.60 17.61 4.93
C TYR A 177 21.13 17.25 5.05
N SER A 178 20.26 18.25 4.88
CA SER A 178 18.82 18.08 5.08
C SER A 178 18.01 19.03 4.21
N PHE A 179 16.78 18.62 3.91
CA PHE A 179 15.76 19.48 3.32
C PHE A 179 14.45 19.27 4.06
N THR A 180 13.80 20.38 4.41
CA THR A 180 12.47 20.38 5.01
C THR A 180 11.51 21.17 4.13
N LEU A 181 10.31 20.63 3.94
CA LEU A 181 9.21 21.37 3.32
C LEU A 181 8.49 22.15 4.41
N LYS A 182 8.15 23.43 4.14
CA LYS A 182 7.50 24.30 5.13
C LYS A 182 6.04 24.53 4.76
N ASP A 183 5.19 24.63 5.78
CA ASP A 183 3.78 25.00 5.65
C ASP A 183 2.98 24.12 4.67
N MET A 184 3.18 22.80 4.75
CA MET A 184 2.57 21.82 3.86
C MET A 184 1.35 21.15 4.50
N TYR A 185 0.30 20.92 3.71
CA TYR A 185 -0.76 19.99 4.12
C TYR A 185 -0.19 18.57 4.15
N TYR A 186 -0.41 17.88 5.25
CA TYR A 186 0.12 16.54 5.51
C TYR A 186 -0.99 15.49 5.72
N LYS A 187 -2.24 15.88 5.51
CA LYS A 187 -3.40 14.98 5.51
C LYS A 187 -4.12 15.03 4.17
N ALA A 188 -4.70 13.89 3.80
CA ALA A 188 -5.56 13.74 2.63
C ALA A 188 -6.92 13.17 3.03
N ASN A 189 -8.01 13.76 2.53
CA ASN A 189 -9.30 13.10 2.46
C ASN A 189 -9.24 12.06 1.34
N VAL A 190 -9.54 10.82 1.68
CA VAL A 190 -9.55 9.66 0.81
C VAL A 190 -10.99 9.23 0.58
N ASN A 191 -11.37 9.04 -0.69
CA ASN A 191 -12.57 8.31 -1.08
C ASN A 191 -12.15 7.20 -2.03
N LEU A 192 -12.27 5.94 -1.59
CA LEU A 192 -11.83 4.77 -2.34
C LEU A 192 -12.75 4.47 -3.53
N ASN A 193 -14.06 4.64 -3.37
CA ASN A 193 -15.03 4.36 -4.43
C ASN A 193 -14.86 5.34 -5.61
N ASN A 194 -14.58 6.62 -5.31
CA ASN A 194 -14.33 7.66 -6.31
C ASN A 194 -12.85 7.80 -6.70
N LYS A 195 -11.94 7.13 -5.98
CA LYS A 195 -10.48 7.19 -6.15
C LYS A 195 -9.95 8.63 -6.09
N THR A 196 -10.48 9.42 -5.15
CA THR A 196 -10.08 10.83 -4.98
C THR A 196 -9.25 11.02 -3.71
N PHE A 197 -8.17 11.78 -3.83
CA PHE A 197 -7.22 12.09 -2.75
C PHE A 197 -7.00 13.60 -2.72
N THR A 198 -7.52 14.29 -1.70
CA THR A 198 -7.50 15.76 -1.65
C THR A 198 -6.90 16.24 -0.33
N LYS A 199 -6.04 17.27 -0.37
CA LYS A 199 -5.46 17.85 0.84
C LYS A 199 -6.54 18.31 1.84
N THR A 200 -6.27 18.17 3.13
CA THR A 200 -7.20 18.58 4.20
C THR A 200 -6.43 18.94 5.48
N GLY A 201 -7.13 19.57 6.43
CA GLY A 201 -6.65 19.79 7.79
C GLY A 201 -5.58 20.88 7.92
N ASN A 202 -4.71 20.72 8.91
CA ASN A 202 -3.67 21.68 9.24
C ASN A 202 -2.41 21.47 8.38
N LYS A 203 -1.53 22.47 8.43
CA LYS A 203 -0.23 22.43 7.78
C LYS A 203 0.90 22.19 8.79
N ALA A 204 2.00 21.60 8.33
CA ALA A 204 3.17 21.27 9.14
C ALA A 204 4.48 21.44 8.36
N THR A 205 5.61 21.36 9.09
CA THR A 205 6.93 21.16 8.48
C THR A 205 7.14 19.68 8.23
N ILE A 206 7.70 19.32 7.07
CA ILE A 206 7.97 17.93 6.68
C ILE A 206 9.48 17.73 6.58
N ASN A 207 10.04 16.84 7.39
CA ASN A 207 11.43 16.42 7.28
C ASN A 207 11.53 15.33 6.21
N MET A 208 12.32 15.57 5.17
CA MET A 208 12.36 14.68 4.00
C MET A 208 13.34 13.52 4.20
N CYS A 209 13.03 12.38 3.58
CA CYS A 209 13.93 11.23 3.48
C CYS A 209 15.09 11.56 2.53
N ALA A 210 16.27 10.97 2.75
CA ALA A 210 17.35 11.02 1.77
C ALA A 210 16.99 10.25 0.48
N ASN A 211 17.45 10.73 -0.67
CA ASN A 211 17.25 10.13 -1.99
C ASN A 211 18.58 10.04 -2.76
N GLY A 212 19.65 9.64 -2.08
CA GLY A 212 21.01 9.67 -2.60
C GLY A 212 21.71 11.00 -2.34
N THR A 213 22.83 11.22 -3.02
CA THR A 213 23.69 12.41 -2.81
C THR A 213 22.96 13.69 -3.19
N ASN A 214 22.89 14.64 -2.24
CA ASN A 214 22.25 15.95 -2.41
C ASN A 214 20.85 15.85 -3.05
N SER A 215 20.07 14.85 -2.64
CA SER A 215 18.69 14.69 -3.07
C SER A 215 17.84 14.16 -1.93
N PHE A 216 16.60 14.64 -1.88
CA PHE A 216 15.64 14.33 -0.82
C PHE A 216 14.29 13.96 -1.43
N LYS A 217 13.55 13.09 -0.75
CA LYS A 217 12.22 12.67 -1.18
C LYS A 217 11.21 12.68 -0.03
N ALA A 218 9.96 12.93 -0.36
CA ALA A 218 8.84 12.80 0.57
C ALA A 218 7.56 12.43 -0.19
N ILE A 219 6.64 11.77 0.51
CA ILE A 219 5.28 11.57 0.04
C ILE A 219 4.39 12.67 0.62
N MET A 220 3.63 13.34 -0.25
CA MET A 220 2.80 14.50 0.09
C MET A 220 1.39 14.38 -0.48
N PRO A 221 0.35 14.78 0.27
CA PRO A 221 -0.98 15.00 -0.29
C PRO A 221 -0.95 15.94 -1.52
N PRO A 222 -1.82 15.71 -2.53
CA PRO A 222 -1.91 16.58 -3.69
C PRO A 222 -2.22 18.03 -3.29
N GLN A 223 -1.38 18.97 -3.71
CA GLN A 223 -1.48 20.38 -3.35
C GLN A 223 -0.66 21.28 -4.27
N THR A 224 -0.98 22.57 -4.27
CA THR A 224 -0.24 23.60 -5.00
C THR A 224 0.46 24.50 -4.00
N ILE A 225 1.74 24.74 -4.20
CA ILE A 225 2.52 25.79 -3.55
C ILE A 225 2.56 26.97 -4.52
N THR A 226 1.96 28.09 -4.12
CA THR A 226 1.87 29.28 -4.95
C THR A 226 3.23 29.94 -5.13
N ASP A 227 3.46 30.52 -6.30
CA ASP A 227 4.63 31.35 -6.60
C ASP A 227 4.96 32.35 -5.48
N GLY A 228 6.25 32.49 -5.17
CA GLY A 228 6.77 33.40 -4.14
C GLY A 228 6.59 32.95 -2.69
N MET A 229 5.80 31.90 -2.42
CA MET A 229 5.61 31.38 -1.05
C MET A 229 6.84 30.65 -0.53
N MET A 230 6.99 30.60 0.80
CA MET A 230 7.97 29.74 1.46
C MET A 230 7.73 28.29 1.02
N PHE A 231 8.76 27.66 0.47
CA PHE A 231 8.72 26.27 0.01
C PHE A 231 9.43 25.33 0.98
N GLY A 232 10.62 25.72 1.44
CA GLY A 232 11.46 24.83 2.23
C GLY A 232 12.57 25.53 2.98
N TYR A 233 13.27 24.74 3.78
CA TYR A 233 14.50 25.13 4.45
C TYR A 233 15.54 24.04 4.26
N MET A 234 16.75 24.44 3.91
CA MET A 234 17.85 23.56 3.52
C MET A 234 19.08 23.84 4.37
N GLU A 235 19.69 22.77 4.88
CA GLU A 235 20.96 22.82 5.62
C GLU A 235 22.06 22.19 4.77
N CYS A 236 23.16 22.92 4.59
CA CYS A 236 24.28 22.47 3.76
C CYS A 236 25.61 22.95 4.36
N SER A 237 26.72 22.45 3.82
CA SER A 237 28.07 22.80 4.30
C SER A 237 28.40 24.30 4.19
N GLU A 238 27.71 25.02 3.31
CA GLU A 238 27.90 26.45 3.03
C GLU A 238 27.01 27.35 3.90
N GLY A 239 26.04 26.77 4.63
CA GLY A 239 25.10 27.48 5.49
C GLY A 239 23.67 26.96 5.41
N ASN A 240 22.74 27.72 5.95
CA ASN A 240 21.33 27.35 6.01
C ASN A 240 20.47 28.37 5.26
N TYR A 241 19.54 27.88 4.45
CA TYR A 241 18.81 28.73 3.50
C TYR A 241 17.31 28.46 3.52
N ASN A 242 16.53 29.55 3.57
CA ASN A 242 15.11 29.53 3.24
C ASN A 242 14.96 29.52 1.72
N ILE A 243 14.03 28.70 1.24
CA ILE A 243 13.76 28.49 -0.18
C ILE A 243 12.34 28.94 -0.48
N THR A 244 12.14 29.75 -1.51
CA THR A 244 10.78 30.12 -1.98
C THR A 244 10.44 29.41 -3.28
N ALA A 245 9.16 29.16 -3.53
CA ALA A 245 8.70 28.70 -4.83
C ALA A 245 8.94 29.79 -5.89
N SER A 246 9.33 29.37 -7.10
CA SER A 246 9.42 30.19 -8.30
C SER A 246 8.55 29.56 -9.37
N GLY A 247 7.40 30.19 -9.62
CA GLY A 247 6.25 29.57 -10.26
C GLY A 247 5.42 28.72 -9.29
N ASN A 248 4.21 28.37 -9.71
CA ASN A 248 3.40 27.42 -8.96
C ASN A 248 4.07 26.03 -9.01
N ILE A 249 4.20 25.39 -7.85
CA ILE A 249 4.63 23.99 -7.75
C ILE A 249 3.39 23.15 -7.47
N GLU A 250 3.05 22.25 -8.39
CA GLU A 250 1.90 21.37 -8.34
C GLU A 250 2.31 19.95 -8.00
N LEU A 251 1.91 19.51 -6.80
CA LEU A 251 2.04 18.14 -6.34
C LEU A 251 0.76 17.39 -6.73
N GLN A 252 0.87 16.45 -7.68
CA GLN A 252 -0.27 15.74 -8.24
C GLN A 252 -0.37 14.30 -7.71
N ALA A 253 -1.60 13.80 -7.54
CA ALA A 253 -1.87 12.44 -7.10
C ALA A 253 -1.27 11.40 -8.04
N GLY A 254 -0.58 10.40 -7.50
CA GLY A 254 0.03 9.32 -8.27
C GLY A 254 1.15 9.75 -9.21
N LYS A 255 1.71 10.96 -9.01
CA LYS A 255 2.80 11.50 -9.83
C LYS A 255 4.04 11.77 -9.00
N GLN A 256 5.19 11.55 -9.63
CA GLN A 256 6.46 12.09 -9.16
C GLN A 256 6.58 13.53 -9.63
N THR A 257 6.90 14.43 -8.69
CA THR A 257 7.19 15.84 -8.93
C THR A 257 8.66 16.08 -8.64
N GLU A 258 9.44 16.38 -9.68
CA GLU A 258 10.84 16.73 -9.55
C GLU A 258 11.00 18.25 -9.41
N ILE A 259 11.78 18.67 -8.42
CA ILE A 259 11.99 20.08 -8.08
C ILE A 259 13.48 20.31 -7.93
N PHE A 260 13.95 21.35 -8.58
CA PHE A 260 15.34 21.79 -8.45
C PHE A 260 15.42 23.04 -7.59
N VAL A 261 16.48 23.12 -6.78
CA VAL A 261 16.77 24.29 -5.96
C VAL A 261 18.05 24.95 -6.47
N TYR A 262 17.97 26.24 -6.79
CA TYR A 262 19.08 27.02 -7.34
C TYR A 262 19.25 28.33 -6.58
N ALA A 263 20.48 28.87 -6.61
CA ALA A 263 20.71 30.26 -6.24
C ALA A 263 20.04 31.19 -7.26
N ASN A 264 19.35 32.20 -6.75
CA ASN A 264 18.87 33.35 -7.50
C ASN A 264 19.66 34.58 -7.05
N GLU A 265 20.68 34.93 -7.83
CA GLU A 265 21.50 36.10 -7.57
C GLU A 265 20.79 37.37 -8.07
N SER A 266 20.00 37.97 -7.19
CA SER A 266 19.46 39.30 -7.43
C SER A 266 19.90 40.26 -6.32
N ARG A 267 20.49 41.40 -6.71
CA ARG A 267 20.80 42.54 -5.82
C ARG A 267 21.70 42.21 -4.62
N GLY A 268 22.66 41.30 -4.76
CA GLY A 268 23.71 41.06 -3.76
C GLY A 268 23.28 40.29 -2.50
N GLN A 269 22.03 39.81 -2.44
CA GLN A 269 21.60 38.81 -1.45
C GLN A 269 21.45 37.45 -2.14
N LYS A 270 22.06 36.42 -1.55
CA LYS A 270 21.85 35.03 -2.00
C LYS A 270 20.44 34.60 -1.59
N HIS A 271 19.52 34.66 -2.54
CA HIS A 271 18.18 34.08 -2.41
C HIS A 271 18.18 32.71 -3.08
N TYR A 272 17.39 31.77 -2.58
CA TYR A 272 17.29 30.44 -3.19
C TYR A 272 15.85 30.12 -3.55
N ILE A 273 15.67 29.55 -4.73
CA ILE A 273 14.36 29.27 -5.31
C ILE A 273 14.20 27.80 -5.64
N ALA A 274 12.98 27.30 -5.48
CA ALA A 274 12.54 25.99 -5.92
C ALA A 274 11.75 26.15 -7.22
N VAL A 275 12.12 25.37 -8.24
CA VAL A 275 11.47 25.35 -9.55
C VAL A 275 11.04 23.92 -9.86
N GLN A 276 9.75 23.73 -10.15
CA GLN A 276 9.25 22.45 -10.63
C GLN A 276 9.79 22.18 -12.04
N LYS A 277 10.35 20.99 -12.23
CA LYS A 277 10.75 20.51 -13.54
C LYS A 277 9.49 20.17 -14.34
N LEU A 278 9.33 20.84 -15.48
CA LEU A 278 8.27 20.58 -16.45
C LEU A 278 8.57 19.33 -17.28
#